data_AF-A0A3M1TNJ6-F1
#
_entry.id   AF-A0A3M1TNJ6-F1
#
_cell.length_a   1.000
_cell.length_b   1.000
_cell.length_c   1.000
_cell.angle_alpha   90.00
_cell.angle_beta   90.00
_cell.angle_gamma   90.00
#
_symmetry.space_group_name_H-M   'P 1'
#
loop_
_entity.id
_entity.type
_entity.pdbx_description
1 polymer ?
#
loop_
_entity_poly.entity_id
_entity_poly.type
_entity_poly.pdbx_seq_one_letter_code
_entity_poly.pdbx_strand_id
1 'polypeptide(L)'
;MMKIFTLVLVLFFLLIACTHTNEDSEQDQPTLYSQPSFLAIPMDTISVLSPDQQSALDALNTLQVSTDEKNRLYSTFAGIVQPAYPPDTMLTISQSELLAAMKVFVSMYCKNLPVEERNKLAATAVLAQTEYRVLVCTDKSAHAGYEHGIPMTGTWVLPGVLGRRDVIIVW
;
A
#
# COMPACT_ATOMS: atom_id res chain seq x y z
N MET A 1 -33.20 -9.09 47.97
CA MET A 1 -33.92 -8.24 46.99
C MET A 1 -33.02 -7.32 46.17
N MET A 2 -31.93 -6.76 46.72
CA MET A 2 -31.12 -5.74 46.03
C MET A 2 -30.29 -6.23 44.81
N LYS A 3 -29.93 -7.53 44.74
CA LYS A 3 -29.11 -8.09 43.64
C LYS A 3 -29.87 -8.31 42.32
N ILE A 4 -31.19 -8.50 42.38
CA ILE A 4 -32.03 -8.67 41.18
C ILE A 4 -32.19 -7.33 40.46
N PHE A 5 -32.28 -6.23 41.22
CA PHE A 5 -32.41 -4.89 40.66
C PHE A 5 -31.16 -4.48 39.86
N THR A 6 -29.97 -4.87 40.32
CA THR A 6 -28.71 -4.59 39.61
C THR A 6 -28.60 -5.37 38.29
N LEU A 7 -29.08 -6.61 38.26
CA LEU A 7 -29.05 -7.45 37.04
C LEU A 7 -30.00 -6.91 35.96
N VAL A 8 -31.18 -6.45 36.36
CA VAL A 8 -32.18 -5.85 35.44
C VAL A 8 -31.66 -4.53 34.87
N LEU A 9 -30.96 -3.72 35.68
CA LEU A 9 -30.39 -2.45 35.23
C LEU A 9 -29.30 -2.65 34.17
N VAL A 10 -28.40 -3.62 34.35
CA VAL A 10 -27.31 -3.91 33.39
C VAL A 10 -27.85 -4.47 32.07
N LEU A 11 -28.91 -5.29 32.12
CA LEU A 11 -29.54 -5.82 30.90
C LEU A 11 -30.21 -4.72 30.07
N PHE A 12 -30.75 -3.68 30.71
CA PHE A 12 -31.39 -2.54 30.02
C PHE A 12 -30.37 -1.67 29.27
N PHE A 13 -29.16 -1.47 29.83
CA PHE A 13 -28.09 -0.71 29.16
C PHE A 13 -27.50 -1.43 27.93
N LEU A 14 -27.55 -2.77 27.88
CA LEU A 14 -27.08 -3.54 26.73
C LEU A 14 -28.01 -3.44 25.51
N LEU A 15 -29.30 -3.11 25.70
CA LEU A 15 -30.28 -3.02 24.62
C LEU A 15 -30.27 -1.67 23.89
N ILE A 16 -29.64 -0.63 24.44
CA ILE A 16 -29.60 0.73 23.85
C ILE A 16 -28.31 0.96 23.04
N ALA A 17 -27.35 0.03 23.06
CA ALA A 17 -26.06 0.20 22.37
C ALA A 17 -26.13 0.07 20.83
N CYS A 18 -27.28 -0.29 20.26
CA CYS A 18 -27.46 -0.43 18.82
C CYS A 18 -28.71 0.33 18.37
N THR A 19 -28.60 1.65 18.16
CA THR A 19 -29.40 2.41 17.17
C THR A 19 -28.88 3.84 17.14
N HIS A 20 -27.84 4.07 16.34
CA HIS A 20 -27.61 5.38 15.74
C HIS A 20 -27.14 5.15 14.31
N THR A 21 -28.11 4.91 13.43
CA THR A 21 -27.91 5.16 12.01
C THR A 21 -28.17 6.65 11.83
N ASN A 22 -27.10 7.46 11.79
CA ASN A 22 -27.22 8.85 11.36
C ASN A 22 -27.57 8.83 9.87
N GLU A 23 -28.87 8.89 9.57
CA GLU A 23 -29.37 9.39 8.28
C GLU A 23 -29.40 10.91 8.36
N ASP A 24 -28.23 11.55 8.38
CA ASP A 24 -28.15 12.96 8.06
C ASP A 24 -28.09 13.10 6.54
N SER A 25 -29.21 13.59 6.03
CA SER A 25 -29.42 13.99 4.66
C SER A 25 -28.61 15.26 4.37
N GLU A 26 -27.44 15.11 3.76
CA GLU A 26 -26.81 16.20 3.01
C GLU A 26 -27.07 15.98 1.52
N GLN A 27 -28.03 16.77 1.05
CA GLN A 27 -28.33 17.03 -0.33
C GLN A 27 -27.16 17.81 -0.96
N ASP A 28 -26.15 17.10 -1.44
CA ASP A 28 -25.21 17.65 -2.41
C ASP A 28 -25.42 16.96 -3.76
N GLN A 29 -25.74 17.79 -4.75
CA GLN A 29 -25.91 17.41 -6.14
C GLN A 29 -24.68 16.61 -6.60
N PRO A 30 -24.86 15.49 -7.32
CA PRO A 30 -23.76 14.95 -8.10
C PRO A 30 -23.49 15.96 -9.23
N THR A 31 -22.56 16.88 -8.98
CA THR A 31 -21.84 17.52 -10.07
C THR A 31 -21.26 16.39 -10.89
N LEU A 32 -21.75 16.31 -12.11
CA LEU A 32 -21.39 15.34 -13.13
C LEU A 32 -19.94 15.62 -13.54
N TYR A 33 -19.00 15.34 -12.63
CA TYR A 33 -17.63 15.10 -12.98
C TYR A 33 -17.67 13.86 -13.84
N SER A 34 -17.68 14.11 -15.14
CA SER A 34 -17.30 13.16 -16.15
C SER A 34 -15.91 12.68 -15.74
N GLN A 35 -15.85 11.60 -14.97
CA GLN A 35 -14.62 10.82 -14.86
C GLN A 35 -14.21 10.53 -16.30
N PRO A 36 -12.99 10.91 -16.70
CA PRO A 36 -12.50 10.51 -18.01
C PRO A 36 -12.62 8.99 -18.05
N SER A 37 -13.35 8.46 -19.03
CA SER A 37 -13.57 7.02 -19.24
C SER A 37 -12.29 6.27 -19.66
N PHE A 38 -11.13 6.71 -19.17
CA PHE A 38 -9.81 6.10 -19.37
C PHE A 38 -9.62 4.81 -18.55
N LEU A 39 -10.59 4.43 -17.72
CA LEU A 39 -10.53 3.22 -16.88
C LEU A 39 -11.58 2.16 -17.23
N ALA A 40 -12.12 2.16 -18.45
CA ALA A 40 -12.67 0.93 -19.00
C ALA A 40 -11.49 0.01 -19.37
N ILE A 41 -10.78 -0.51 -18.35
CA ILE A 41 -9.84 -1.60 -18.56
C ILE A 41 -10.69 -2.76 -19.09
N PRO A 42 -10.42 -3.27 -20.30
CA PRO A 42 -11.05 -4.49 -20.77
C PRO A 42 -10.99 -5.51 -19.64
N MET A 43 -12.05 -6.29 -19.41
CA MET A 43 -11.93 -7.52 -18.61
C MET A 43 -11.07 -8.52 -19.41
N ASP A 44 -9.83 -8.14 -19.72
CA ASP A 44 -8.81 -9.04 -20.16
C ASP A 44 -8.66 -10.06 -19.05
N THR A 45 -8.84 -11.32 -19.45
CA THR A 45 -8.56 -12.51 -18.66
C THR A 45 -7.38 -12.25 -17.74
N ILE A 46 -7.61 -12.30 -16.43
CA ILE A 46 -6.57 -12.18 -15.42
C ILE A 46 -5.40 -13.09 -15.84
N SER A 47 -4.31 -12.48 -16.30
CA SER A 47 -3.19 -13.24 -16.83
C SER A 47 -2.64 -14.15 -15.75
N VAL A 48 -2.47 -15.44 -16.09
CA VAL A 48 -1.90 -16.44 -15.18
C VAL A 48 -0.48 -16.01 -14.86
N LEU A 49 -0.17 -15.90 -13.57
CA LEU A 49 1.16 -15.49 -13.13
C LEU A 49 2.18 -16.60 -13.42
N SER A 50 3.36 -16.19 -13.86
CA SER A 50 4.50 -17.11 -13.87
C SER A 50 4.90 -17.49 -12.44
N PRO A 51 5.63 -18.59 -12.24
CA PRO A 51 6.16 -18.95 -10.92
C PRO A 51 6.98 -17.84 -10.26
N ASP A 52 7.78 -17.10 -11.05
CA ASP A 52 8.59 -15.99 -10.56
C ASP A 52 7.72 -14.80 -10.11
N GLN A 53 6.68 -14.49 -10.87
CA GLN A 53 5.72 -13.43 -10.52
C GLN A 53 4.96 -13.77 -9.24
N GLN A 54 4.49 -15.01 -9.10
CA GLN A 54 3.83 -15.46 -7.88
C GLN A 54 4.80 -15.37 -6.68
N SER A 55 6.03 -15.86 -6.85
CA SER A 55 7.07 -15.79 -5.82
C SER A 55 7.40 -14.36 -5.42
N ALA A 56 7.42 -13.42 -6.38
CA ALA A 56 7.60 -12.01 -6.11
C ALA A 56 6.46 -11.43 -5.26
N LEU A 57 5.22 -11.81 -5.56
CA LEU A 57 4.08 -11.38 -4.78
C LEU A 57 4.10 -11.93 -3.35
N ASP A 58 4.50 -13.19 -3.19
CA ASP A 58 4.65 -13.84 -1.89
C ASP A 58 5.78 -13.22 -1.07
N ALA A 59 6.93 -12.93 -1.69
CA ALA A 59 8.05 -12.26 -1.03
C ALA A 59 7.67 -10.86 -0.53
N LEU A 60 6.91 -10.10 -1.32
CA LEU A 60 6.36 -8.81 -0.91
C LEU A 60 5.39 -8.94 0.28
N ASN A 61 4.56 -10.00 0.33
CA ASN A 61 3.69 -10.28 1.48
C ASN A 61 4.51 -10.60 2.72
N THR A 62 5.55 -11.43 2.58
CA THR A 62 6.47 -11.76 3.67
C THR A 62 7.15 -10.49 4.17
N LEU A 63 7.67 -9.63 3.28
CA LEU A 63 8.30 -8.38 3.69
C LEU A 63 7.33 -7.46 4.43
N GLN A 64 6.08 -7.32 3.97
CA GLN A 64 5.05 -6.49 4.63
C GLN A 64 4.83 -6.86 6.10
N VAL A 65 4.90 -8.16 6.44
CA VAL A 65 4.71 -8.63 7.83
C VAL A 65 6.02 -8.76 8.61
N SER A 66 7.16 -8.56 7.96
CA SER A 66 8.49 -8.72 8.56
C SER A 66 9.20 -7.39 8.83
N THR A 67 8.56 -6.25 8.55
CA THR A 67 9.13 -4.95 8.90
C THR A 67 9.13 -4.77 10.43
N ASP A 68 10.21 -4.20 10.95
CA ASP A 68 10.40 -3.93 12.38
C ASP A 68 9.37 -2.91 12.88
N GLU A 69 8.95 -2.00 12.00
CA GLU A 69 7.92 -1.00 12.23
C GLU A 69 6.70 -1.25 11.35
N LYS A 70 5.51 -0.94 11.86
CA LYS A 70 4.26 -1.11 11.11
C LYS A 70 4.21 -0.14 9.93
N ASN A 71 3.53 -0.55 8.86
CA ASN A 71 3.20 0.30 7.70
C ASN A 71 4.42 0.85 6.93
N ARG A 72 5.59 0.18 7.01
CA ARG A 72 6.78 0.53 6.21
C ARG A 72 6.73 0.00 4.78
N LEU A 73 6.12 -1.17 4.59
CA LEU A 73 5.82 -1.73 3.27
C LEU A 73 4.44 -2.35 3.32
N TYR A 74 3.56 -1.99 2.39
CA TYR A 74 2.23 -2.58 2.31
C TYR A 74 1.66 -2.54 0.89
N SER A 75 0.69 -3.40 0.62
CA SER A 75 -0.02 -3.41 -0.66
C SER A 75 -1.47 -2.96 -0.53
N THR A 76 -2.01 -2.35 -1.59
CA THR A 76 -3.44 -2.03 -1.73
C THR A 76 -3.99 -2.54 -3.06
N PHE A 77 -5.30 -2.43 -3.28
CA PHE A 77 -5.86 -2.73 -4.61
C PHE A 77 -5.25 -1.84 -5.69
N ALA A 78 -5.12 -2.38 -6.90
CA ALA A 78 -4.57 -1.63 -8.02
C ALA A 78 -5.46 -0.44 -8.40
N GLY A 79 -4.82 0.70 -8.69
CA GLY A 79 -5.50 1.84 -9.29
C GLY A 79 -6.40 2.62 -8.33
N ILE A 80 -6.27 2.40 -7.02
CA ILE A 80 -6.94 3.26 -6.04
C ILE A 80 -6.16 4.57 -5.89
N VAL A 81 -6.88 5.65 -5.54
CA VAL A 81 -6.23 6.93 -5.21
C VAL A 81 -5.46 6.74 -3.91
N GLN A 82 -4.14 6.90 -3.98
CA GLN A 82 -3.27 6.85 -2.81
C GLN A 82 -3.27 8.20 -2.08
N PRO A 83 -3.01 8.25 -0.76
CA PRO A 83 -3.01 9.49 0.02
C PRO A 83 -2.07 10.58 -0.52
N ALA A 84 -1.11 10.19 -1.34
CA ALA A 84 -0.06 11.02 -1.85
C ALA A 84 -0.31 11.45 -3.33
N TYR A 85 -1.55 11.89 -3.61
CA TYR A 85 -1.96 12.38 -4.93
C TYR A 85 -2.20 13.91 -4.92
N PRO A 86 -1.70 14.67 -5.92
CA PRO A 86 -0.79 14.23 -6.97
C PRO A 86 0.61 13.92 -6.40
N PRO A 87 1.37 13.01 -7.02
CA PRO A 87 2.75 12.79 -6.60
C PRO A 87 3.62 14.00 -6.96
N ASP A 88 4.68 14.24 -6.19
CA ASP A 88 5.64 15.31 -6.48
C ASP A 88 6.43 15.01 -7.75
N THR A 89 6.73 13.72 -7.98
CA THR A 89 7.33 13.25 -9.23
C THR A 89 6.86 11.85 -9.60
N MET A 90 7.15 11.48 -10.85
CA MET A 90 6.96 10.14 -11.37
C MET A 90 8.22 9.72 -12.14
N LEU A 91 8.67 8.50 -11.88
CA LEU A 91 9.85 7.93 -12.51
C LEU A 91 9.62 6.48 -12.90
N THR A 92 10.29 6.01 -13.94
CA THR A 92 10.32 4.60 -14.34
C THR A 92 11.69 4.06 -14.01
N ILE A 93 11.74 2.94 -13.30
CA ILE A 93 12.99 2.28 -12.88
C ILE A 93 13.01 0.84 -13.36
N SER A 94 14.20 0.35 -13.63
CA SER A 94 14.44 -1.06 -13.90
C SER A 94 14.27 -1.93 -12.65
N GLN A 95 14.08 -3.23 -12.85
CA GLN A 95 14.14 -4.24 -11.80
C GLN A 95 15.44 -4.13 -10.98
N SER A 96 16.57 -3.84 -11.62
CA SER A 96 17.88 -3.75 -10.96
C SER A 96 17.99 -2.54 -10.03
N GLU A 97 17.40 -1.41 -10.41
CA GLU A 97 17.32 -0.21 -9.57
C GLU A 97 16.36 -0.43 -8.39
N LEU A 98 15.22 -1.08 -8.63
CA LEU A 98 14.33 -1.46 -7.55
C LEU A 98 15.00 -2.46 -6.60
N LEU A 99 15.81 -3.40 -7.10
CA LEU A 99 16.58 -4.31 -6.24
C LEU A 99 17.56 -3.55 -5.34
N ALA A 100 18.28 -2.58 -5.89
CA ALA A 100 19.19 -1.75 -5.11
C ALA A 100 18.44 -1.01 -4.00
N ALA A 101 17.29 -0.40 -4.32
CA ALA A 101 16.42 0.26 -3.35
C ALA A 101 15.89 -0.72 -2.29
N MET A 102 15.37 -1.88 -2.69
CA MET A 102 14.83 -2.89 -1.78
C MET A 102 15.88 -3.44 -0.83
N LYS A 103 17.14 -3.61 -1.28
CA LYS A 103 18.25 -4.00 -0.39
C LYS A 103 18.53 -2.96 0.68
N VAL A 104 18.50 -1.67 0.33
CA VAL A 104 18.62 -0.58 1.30
C VAL A 104 17.44 -0.63 2.27
N PHE A 105 16.21 -0.72 1.76
CA PHE A 105 14.99 -0.79 2.56
C PHE A 105 15.02 -1.92 3.60
N VAL A 106 15.28 -3.16 3.20
CA VAL A 106 15.30 -4.31 4.13
C VAL A 106 16.46 -4.25 5.13
N SER A 107 17.55 -3.54 4.80
CA SER A 107 18.65 -3.31 5.74
C SER A 107 18.25 -2.34 6.87
N MET A 108 17.39 -1.37 6.55
CA MET A 108 16.91 -0.35 7.47
C MET A 108 15.74 -0.82 8.33
N TYR A 109 14.79 -1.55 7.71
CA TYR A 109 13.46 -1.79 8.27
C TYR A 109 13.11 -3.26 8.52
N CYS A 110 13.98 -4.22 8.20
CA CYS A 110 13.72 -5.65 8.47
C CYS A 110 14.86 -6.28 9.28
N LYS A 111 15.41 -5.57 10.27
CA LYS A 111 16.61 -5.95 11.03
C LYS A 111 16.43 -7.25 11.82
N ASN A 112 15.18 -7.61 12.16
CA ASN A 112 14.88 -8.87 12.82
C ASN A 112 15.05 -10.12 11.93
N LEU A 113 15.15 -9.95 10.60
CA LEU A 113 15.44 -11.05 9.69
C LEU A 113 16.95 -11.26 9.50
N PRO A 114 17.42 -12.53 9.34
CA PRO A 114 18.78 -12.81 8.90
C PRO A 114 19.15 -12.07 7.61
N VAL A 115 20.41 -11.65 7.49
CA VAL A 115 20.90 -10.86 6.32
C VAL A 115 20.64 -11.60 5.00
N GLU A 116 20.87 -12.91 4.99
CA GLU A 116 20.67 -13.77 3.82
C GLU A 116 19.20 -13.82 3.40
N GLU A 117 18.31 -13.95 4.38
CA GLU A 117 16.86 -13.98 4.15
C GLU A 117 16.34 -12.64 3.64
N ARG A 118 16.80 -11.52 4.22
CA ARG A 118 16.51 -10.17 3.72
C ARG A 118 16.88 -10.00 2.26
N ASN A 119 18.12 -10.37 1.92
CA ASN A 119 18.64 -10.24 0.56
C ASN A 119 17.88 -11.12 -0.42
N LYS A 120 17.52 -12.34 -0.01
CA LYS A 120 16.71 -13.25 -0.82
C LYS A 120 15.31 -12.68 -1.06
N LEU A 121 14.62 -12.23 -0.02
CA LEU A 121 13.29 -11.64 -0.13
C LEU A 121 13.29 -10.38 -1.01
N ALA A 122 14.28 -9.49 -0.82
CA ALA A 122 14.45 -8.31 -1.68
C ALA A 122 14.68 -8.70 -3.15
N ALA A 123 15.53 -9.69 -3.42
CA ALA A 123 15.78 -10.19 -4.77
C ALA A 123 14.54 -10.82 -5.41
N THR A 124 13.77 -11.60 -4.66
CA THR A 124 12.55 -12.24 -5.18
C THR A 124 11.42 -11.22 -5.38
N ALA A 125 11.23 -10.26 -4.45
CA ALA A 125 10.15 -9.27 -4.50
C ALA A 125 10.16 -8.42 -5.79
N VAL A 126 11.32 -8.20 -6.39
CA VAL A 126 11.47 -7.41 -7.62
C VAL A 126 11.30 -8.21 -8.91
N LEU A 127 11.06 -9.53 -8.84
CA LEU A 127 10.87 -10.37 -10.03
C LEU A 127 9.49 -10.24 -10.66
N ALA A 128 8.60 -9.42 -10.08
CA ALA A 128 7.24 -9.26 -10.59
C ALA A 128 7.24 -8.68 -12.02
N GLN A 129 8.13 -7.74 -12.33
CA GLN A 129 8.22 -7.12 -13.65
C GLN A 129 9.63 -6.59 -13.91
N THR A 130 9.94 -6.27 -15.17
CA THR A 130 11.27 -5.80 -15.60
C THR A 130 11.44 -4.29 -15.39
N GLU A 131 10.34 -3.54 -15.40
CA GLU A 131 10.31 -2.09 -15.19
C GLU A 131 9.16 -1.73 -14.26
N TYR A 132 9.34 -0.70 -13.45
CA TYR A 132 8.39 -0.24 -12.46
C TYR A 132 8.18 1.26 -12.60
N ARG A 133 6.92 1.68 -12.65
CA ARG A 133 6.57 3.08 -12.43
C ARG A 133 6.57 3.33 -10.92
N VAL A 134 7.18 4.42 -10.49
CA VAL A 134 7.24 4.84 -9.08
C VAL A 134 6.74 6.27 -8.99
N LEU A 135 5.72 6.48 -8.17
CA LEU A 135 5.24 7.79 -7.79
C LEU A 135 5.93 8.14 -6.47
N VAL A 136 6.65 9.25 -6.43
CA VAL A 136 7.38 9.68 -5.24
C VAL A 136 6.70 10.88 -4.64
N CYS A 137 6.50 10.81 -3.33
CA CYS A 137 5.85 11.84 -2.55
C CYS A 137 6.76 12.16 -1.37
N THR A 138 7.31 13.36 -1.41
CA THR A 138 8.22 13.92 -0.41
C THR A 138 7.42 14.75 0.57
N ASP A 139 7.84 14.76 1.84
CA ASP A 139 7.33 15.79 2.74
C ASP A 139 7.77 17.15 2.20
N LYS A 140 6.82 18.09 2.07
CA LYS A 140 6.90 19.38 1.35
C LYS A 140 8.14 20.27 1.60
N SER A 141 9.00 19.89 2.54
CA SER A 141 10.24 20.59 2.89
C SER A 141 11.47 20.13 2.09
N ALA A 142 11.42 19.01 1.36
CA ALA A 142 12.58 18.50 0.63
C ALA A 142 12.49 18.82 -0.87
N HIS A 143 13.22 19.85 -1.33
CA HIS A 143 13.65 19.91 -2.73
C HIS A 143 14.71 18.82 -2.95
N ALA A 144 14.26 17.57 -3.13
CA ALA A 144 15.13 16.47 -3.45
C ALA A 144 15.56 16.58 -4.91
N GLY A 145 16.72 17.19 -5.17
CA GLY A 145 17.36 17.11 -6.48
C GLY A 145 17.74 15.67 -6.80
N TYR A 146 17.44 15.21 -8.01
CA TYR A 146 17.76 13.86 -8.51
C TYR A 146 19.24 13.70 -8.94
N GLU A 147 20.10 14.65 -8.58
CA GLU A 147 21.52 14.67 -8.99
C GLU A 147 22.30 13.47 -8.44
N HIS A 148 21.77 12.77 -7.44
CA HIS A 148 22.40 11.62 -6.79
C HIS A 148 21.60 10.30 -6.94
N GLY A 149 20.68 10.24 -7.90
CA GLY A 149 19.88 9.06 -8.19
C GLY A 149 18.46 9.12 -7.61
N ILE A 150 17.81 7.96 -7.49
CA ILE A 150 16.42 7.85 -7.06
C ILE A 150 16.33 8.15 -5.55
N PRO A 151 15.53 9.14 -5.11
CA PRO A 151 15.48 9.55 -3.71
C PRO A 151 14.83 8.47 -2.83
N MET A 152 15.61 7.85 -1.95
CA MET A 152 15.13 6.86 -0.96
C MET A 152 14.56 7.57 0.29
N THR A 153 13.61 8.47 0.07
CA THR A 153 12.95 9.29 1.10
C THR A 153 11.45 9.43 0.81
N GLY A 154 10.67 9.74 1.84
CA GLY A 154 9.22 9.95 1.70
C GLY A 154 8.47 8.65 1.42
N THR A 155 7.42 8.72 0.60
CA THR A 155 6.62 7.57 0.20
C THR A 155 6.78 7.28 -1.28
N TRP A 156 7.11 6.04 -1.61
CA TRP A 156 7.04 5.51 -2.96
C TRP A 156 5.77 4.71 -3.13
N VAL A 157 5.08 4.94 -4.24
CA VAL A 157 3.96 4.13 -4.70
C VAL A 157 4.36 3.49 -6.02
N LEU A 158 4.30 2.16 -6.09
CA LEU A 158 4.47 1.38 -7.30
C LEU A 158 3.08 0.93 -7.75
N PRO A 159 2.39 1.70 -8.62
CA PRO A 159 1.03 1.40 -9.01
C PRO A 159 0.95 0.21 -9.97
N GLY A 160 -0.09 -0.59 -9.81
CA GLY A 160 -0.48 -1.61 -10.77
C GLY A 160 0.58 -2.69 -10.99
N VAL A 161 1.30 -3.10 -9.94
CA VAL A 161 2.22 -4.24 -10.01
C VAL A 161 1.45 -5.46 -10.49
N LEU A 162 1.84 -5.95 -11.68
CA LEU A 162 1.15 -7.02 -12.41
C LEU A 162 -0.36 -6.79 -12.66
N GLY A 163 -0.83 -5.54 -12.63
CA GLY A 163 -2.24 -5.19 -12.73
C GLY A 163 -3.10 -5.68 -11.55
N ARG A 164 -2.48 -6.07 -10.43
CA ARG A 164 -3.17 -6.72 -9.31
C ARG A 164 -3.21 -5.87 -8.04
N ARG A 165 -2.14 -5.14 -7.75
CA ARG A 165 -2.02 -4.32 -6.55
C ARG A 165 -1.09 -3.14 -6.74
N ASP A 166 -1.28 -2.12 -5.91
CA ASP A 166 -0.26 -1.11 -5.71
C ASP A 166 0.63 -1.55 -4.55
N VAL A 167 1.92 -1.24 -4.61
CA VAL A 167 2.88 -1.48 -3.53
C VAL A 167 3.36 -0.13 -3.01
N ILE A 168 3.25 0.09 -1.71
CA ILE A 168 3.63 1.32 -1.04
C ILE A 168 4.85 1.04 -0.15
N ILE A 169 5.88 1.87 -0.29
CA ILE A 169 7.12 1.82 0.50
C ILE A 169 7.26 3.18 1.19
N VAL A 170 7.33 3.17 2.51
CA VAL A 170 7.54 4.36 3.34
C VAL A 170 8.97 4.34 3.86
N TRP A 171 9.78 5.25 3.35
CA TRP A 171 11.21 5.37 3.65
C TRP A 171 11.50 6.01 5.00
#